data_AF-A0A1T5BVS2-F1
#
_entry.id   AF-A0A1T5BVS2-F1
#
_cell.length_a   1.000
_cell.length_b   1.000
_cell.length_c   1.000
_cell.angle_alpha   90.00
_cell.angle_beta   90.00
_cell.angle_gamma   90.00
#
_symmetry.space_group_name_H-M   'P 1'
#
loop_
_entity.id
_entity.type
_entity.pdbx_description
1 polymer ?
#
loop_
_entity_poly.entity_id
_entity_poly.type
_entity_poly.pdbx_seq_one_letter_code
_entity_poly.pdbx_strand_id
1 'polypeptide(L)'
;MKLGQNQLDVIENYLNWKELVQVDLKNEVLDHMANSIEDRMEEDEVSFSMAFKDVVVIWEKELSNYSSPLIGLLFSGPKMLIYKCAKELKRIYLRTGVIALLITILFTILSRKFDNTLFLEFSRNLFGYAYFLAIGIIVILHFAIRRTKTKSSFSYLFKTQAVGFGFFYIIHF
;
A
#
# COMPACT_ATOMS: atom_id res chain seq x y z
N MET A 1 -8.84 -24.33 -22.74
CA MET A 1 -7.46 -24.91 -22.89
C MET A 1 -6.60 -24.45 -21.70
N LYS A 2 -5.50 -25.12 -21.32
CA LYS A 2 -4.59 -24.65 -20.24
C LYS A 2 -3.22 -24.21 -20.78
N LEU A 3 -2.69 -23.08 -20.28
CA LEU A 3 -1.37 -22.58 -20.65
C LEU A 3 -0.24 -23.47 -20.13
N GLY A 4 0.80 -23.65 -20.94
CA GLY A 4 2.03 -24.31 -20.53
C GLY A 4 2.92 -23.37 -19.70
N GLN A 5 3.89 -23.93 -18.97
CA GLN A 5 4.79 -23.16 -18.11
C GLN A 5 5.51 -22.04 -18.87
N ASN A 6 6.02 -22.31 -20.08
CA ASN A 6 6.70 -21.31 -20.90
C ASN A 6 5.81 -20.08 -21.22
N GLN A 7 4.49 -20.29 -21.36
CA GLN A 7 3.53 -19.21 -21.63
C GLN A 7 3.25 -18.40 -20.37
N LEU A 8 3.15 -19.07 -19.22
CA LEU A 8 3.05 -18.39 -17.91
C LEU A 8 4.29 -17.55 -17.63
N ASP A 9 5.49 -18.05 -17.95
CA ASP A 9 6.74 -17.32 -17.79
C ASP A 9 6.77 -16.05 -18.67
N VAL A 10 6.18 -16.08 -19.86
CA VAL A 10 6.04 -14.89 -20.72
C VAL A 10 5.16 -13.83 -20.06
N ILE A 11 4.02 -14.23 -19.48
CA ILE A 11 3.13 -13.31 -18.76
C ILE A 11 3.84 -12.76 -17.51
N GLU A 12 4.53 -13.62 -16.76
CA GLU A 12 5.27 -13.22 -15.58
C GLU A 12 6.37 -12.20 -15.89
N ASN A 13 7.12 -12.42 -16.96
CA ASN A 13 8.14 -11.50 -17.44
C ASN A 13 7.56 -10.15 -17.86
N TYR A 14 6.38 -10.14 -18.50
CA TYR A 14 5.66 -8.91 -18.80
C TYR A 14 5.25 -8.15 -17.53
N LEU A 15 4.73 -8.82 -16.51
CA LEU A 15 4.38 -8.19 -15.23
C LEU A 15 5.61 -7.61 -14.51
N ASN A 16 6.73 -8.33 -14.55
CA ASN A 16 8.01 -7.85 -14.01
C ASN A 16 8.49 -6.60 -14.76
N TRP A 17 8.37 -6.58 -16.09
CA TRP A 17 8.72 -5.42 -16.91
C TRP A 17 7.82 -4.20 -16.61
N LYS A 18 6.55 -4.43 -16.29
CA LYS A 18 5.63 -3.41 -15.78
C LYS A 18 5.85 -3.02 -14.31
N GLU A 19 6.88 -3.54 -13.66
CA GLU A 19 7.20 -3.28 -12.25
C GLU A 19 6.14 -3.79 -11.24
N LEU A 20 5.22 -4.66 -11.67
CA LEU A 20 4.27 -5.32 -10.77
C LEU A 20 4.94 -6.51 -10.07
N VAL A 21 5.74 -6.20 -9.05
CA VAL A 21 6.55 -7.18 -8.30
C VAL A 21 5.94 -7.57 -6.96
N GLN A 22 4.80 -6.99 -6.58
CA GLN A 22 4.13 -7.26 -5.32
C GLN A 22 3.39 -8.59 -5.42
N VAL A 23 3.84 -9.61 -4.68
CA VAL A 23 3.38 -11.00 -4.79
C VAL A 23 1.86 -11.12 -4.70
N ASP A 24 1.21 -10.36 -3.83
CA ASP A 24 -0.24 -10.40 -3.68
C ASP A 24 -0.99 -9.96 -4.94
N LEU A 25 -0.52 -8.91 -5.61
CA LEU A 25 -1.13 -8.42 -6.85
C LEU A 25 -0.62 -9.15 -8.08
N LYS A 26 0.67 -9.49 -8.11
CA LYS A 26 1.31 -10.16 -9.23
C LYS A 26 0.64 -11.52 -9.49
N ASN A 27 0.39 -12.30 -8.45
CA ASN A 27 -0.25 -13.61 -8.59
C ASN A 27 -1.71 -13.48 -9.03
N GLU A 28 -2.44 -12.49 -8.50
CA GLU A 28 -3.84 -12.19 -8.89
C GLU A 28 -3.92 -11.78 -10.37
N VAL A 29 -3.06 -10.88 -10.82
CA VAL A 29 -3.02 -10.42 -12.21
C VAL A 29 -2.54 -11.52 -13.15
N LEU A 30 -1.54 -12.32 -12.74
CA LEU A 30 -1.06 -13.47 -13.53
C LEU A 30 -2.20 -14.45 -13.81
N ASP A 31 -2.96 -14.83 -12.78
CA ASP A 31 -4.10 -15.74 -12.90
C ASP A 31 -5.19 -15.15 -13.83
N HIS A 32 -5.56 -13.89 -13.62
CA HIS A 32 -6.56 -13.23 -14.47
C HIS A 32 -6.11 -13.09 -15.93
N MET A 33 -4.85 -12.74 -16.19
CA MET A 33 -4.30 -12.68 -17.55
C MET A 33 -4.25 -14.07 -18.18
N ALA A 34 -3.80 -15.10 -17.44
CA ALA A 34 -3.75 -16.47 -17.93
C ALA A 34 -5.14 -16.96 -18.35
N ASN A 35 -6.14 -16.84 -17.47
CA ASN A 35 -7.52 -17.23 -17.78
C ASN A 35 -8.07 -16.44 -18.99
N SER A 36 -7.83 -15.12 -19.05
CA SER A 36 -8.29 -14.30 -20.19
C SER A 36 -7.65 -14.70 -21.53
N ILE A 37 -6.40 -15.17 -21.50
CA ILE A 37 -5.70 -15.66 -22.70
C ILE A 37 -6.23 -17.04 -23.09
N GLU A 38 -6.44 -17.94 -22.13
CA GLU A 38 -7.02 -19.27 -22.35
C GLU A 38 -8.40 -19.16 -23.00
N ASP A 39 -9.26 -18.30 -22.46
CA ASP A 39 -10.61 -18.07 -22.98
C ASP A 39 -10.55 -17.55 -24.42
N ARG A 40 -9.71 -16.54 -24.71
CA ARG A 40 -9.56 -16.01 -26.08
C ARG A 40 -8.99 -17.02 -27.07
N MET A 41 -8.03 -17.84 -26.65
CA MET A 41 -7.48 -18.87 -27.53
C MET A 41 -8.53 -19.92 -27.89
N GLU A 42 -9.50 -20.18 -27.00
CA GLU A 42 -10.59 -21.13 -27.21
C GLU A 42 -11.76 -20.52 -28.00
N GLU A 43 -12.17 -19.29 -27.66
CA GLU A 43 -13.30 -18.60 -28.30
C GLU A 43 -12.97 -18.06 -29.69
N ASP A 44 -11.80 -17.44 -29.86
CA ASP A 44 -11.40 -16.79 -31.11
C ASP A 44 -10.55 -17.71 -32.02
N GLU A 45 -10.26 -18.94 -31.57
CA GLU A 45 -9.38 -19.92 -32.24
C GLU A 45 -8.00 -19.35 -32.62
N VAL A 46 -7.47 -18.41 -31.82
CA VAL A 46 -6.21 -17.71 -32.10
C VAL A 46 -5.01 -18.33 -31.38
N SER A 47 -3.82 -18.08 -31.93
CA SER A 47 -2.56 -18.44 -31.26
C SER A 47 -2.36 -17.66 -29.95
N PHE A 48 -1.59 -18.24 -29.02
CA PHE A 48 -1.19 -17.57 -27.76
C PHE A 48 -0.61 -16.18 -27.99
N SER A 49 0.21 -16.00 -29.02
CA SER A 49 0.85 -14.70 -29.31
C SER A 49 -0.17 -13.61 -29.64
N MET A 50 -1.26 -13.96 -30.32
CA MET A 50 -2.35 -13.02 -30.64
C MET A 50 -3.18 -12.73 -29.41
N ALA A 51 -3.68 -13.76 -28.71
CA ALA A 51 -4.46 -13.59 -27.49
C ALA A 51 -3.69 -12.81 -26.40
N PHE A 52 -2.39 -13.08 -26.25
CA PHE A 52 -1.52 -12.37 -25.32
C PHE A 52 -1.45 -10.87 -25.67
N LYS A 53 -1.26 -10.51 -26.94
CA LYS A 53 -1.22 -9.10 -27.36
C LYS A 53 -2.53 -8.39 -27.02
N ASP A 54 -3.66 -9.03 -27.28
CA ASP A 54 -4.98 -8.44 -27.02
C ASP A 54 -5.21 -8.24 -25.52
N VAL A 55 -4.84 -9.22 -24.70
CA VAL A 55 -4.93 -9.12 -23.23
C VAL A 55 -3.96 -8.07 -22.70
N VAL A 56 -2.75 -7.96 -23.23
CA VAL A 56 -1.80 -6.90 -22.86
C VAL A 56 -2.38 -5.52 -23.10
N VAL A 57 -3.05 -5.28 -24.24
CA VAL A 57 -3.69 -3.99 -24.54
C VAL A 57 -4.74 -3.62 -23.50
N ILE A 58 -5.52 -4.60 -23.02
CA ILE A 58 -6.53 -4.39 -21.97
C ILE A 58 -5.85 -4.00 -20.64
N TRP A 59 -4.80 -4.71 -20.27
CA TRP A 59 -4.10 -4.53 -19.00
C TRP A 59 -3.15 -3.33 -18.97
N GLU A 60 -2.76 -2.80 -20.14
CA GLU A 60 -1.85 -1.65 -20.26
C GLU A 60 -2.30 -0.46 -19.40
N LYS A 61 -3.61 -0.19 -19.36
CA LYS A 61 -4.17 0.92 -18.57
C LYS A 61 -3.96 0.73 -17.07
N GLU A 62 -4.14 -0.48 -16.55
CA GLU A 62 -4.04 -0.77 -15.12
C GLU A 62 -2.61 -1.04 -14.65
N LEU A 63 -1.72 -1.39 -15.58
CA LEU A 63 -0.29 -1.59 -15.35
C LEU A 63 0.56 -0.37 -15.73
N SER A 64 -0.07 0.67 -16.29
CA SER A 64 0.61 1.94 -16.59
C SER A 64 1.18 2.59 -15.33
N ASN A 65 2.30 3.29 -15.48
CA ASN A 65 2.90 4.01 -14.38
C ASN A 65 1.98 5.16 -13.93
N TYR A 66 1.73 5.22 -12.62
CA TYR A 66 0.82 6.19 -12.01
C TYR A 66 1.37 6.62 -10.66
N SER A 67 0.97 7.82 -10.22
CA SER A 67 1.29 8.36 -8.89
C SER A 67 0.02 8.95 -8.28
N SER A 68 -0.15 8.80 -6.97
CA SER A 68 -1.28 9.37 -6.24
C SER A 68 -0.79 10.43 -5.24
N PRO A 69 -1.37 11.64 -5.21
CA PRO A 69 -1.04 12.64 -4.20
C PRO A 69 -1.20 12.15 -2.77
N LEU A 70 -2.10 11.19 -2.53
CA LEU A 70 -2.35 10.63 -1.22
C LEU A 70 -1.17 9.77 -0.71
N ILE A 71 -0.46 9.10 -1.62
CA ILE A 71 0.75 8.33 -1.30
C ILE A 71 1.98 9.24 -1.32
N GLY A 72 2.01 10.18 -2.27
CA GLY A 72 3.10 11.12 -2.51
C GLY A 72 3.49 11.13 -3.98
N LEU A 73 3.78 12.31 -4.53
CA LEU A 73 4.08 12.48 -5.96
C LEU A 73 5.43 11.87 -6.36
N LEU A 74 6.34 11.67 -5.40
CA LEU A 74 7.64 11.02 -5.62
C LEU A 74 7.54 9.48 -5.72
N PHE A 75 6.37 8.91 -5.40
CA PHE A 75 6.15 7.47 -5.41
C PHE A 75 5.24 7.10 -6.58
N SER A 76 5.81 6.38 -7.54
CA SER A 76 5.08 5.86 -8.71
C SER A 76 5.19 4.35 -8.82
N GLY A 77 4.29 3.76 -9.58
CA GLY A 77 4.28 2.33 -9.90
C GLY A 77 3.03 1.96 -10.71
N PRO A 78 2.77 0.66 -10.90
CA PRO A 78 1.57 0.20 -11.60
C PRO A 78 0.31 0.83 -10.99
N LYS A 79 -0.55 1.38 -11.85
CA LYS A 79 -1.79 2.05 -11.43
C LYS A 79 -2.62 1.21 -10.46
N MET A 80 -2.77 -0.09 -10.71
CA MET A 80 -3.48 -1.00 -9.82
C MET A 80 -2.87 -1.05 -8.40
N LEU A 81 -1.54 -1.14 -8.30
CA LEU A 81 -0.82 -1.12 -7.01
C LEU A 81 -1.08 0.19 -6.27
N ILE A 82 -0.86 1.32 -6.95
CA ILE A 82 -0.98 2.65 -6.38
C ILE A 82 -2.43 2.92 -5.96
N TYR A 83 -3.41 2.50 -6.76
CA TYR A 83 -4.82 2.64 -6.43
C TYR A 83 -5.21 1.81 -5.20
N LYS A 84 -4.78 0.55 -5.11
CA LYS A 84 -4.99 -0.30 -3.92
C LYS A 84 -4.38 0.34 -2.67
N CYS A 85 -3.14 0.79 -2.76
CA CYS A 85 -2.44 1.45 -1.66
C CYS A 85 -3.13 2.76 -1.23
N ALA A 86 -3.53 3.60 -2.18
CA ALA A 86 -4.22 4.86 -1.90
C ALA A 86 -5.60 4.62 -1.26
N LYS A 87 -6.34 3.59 -1.70
CA LYS A 87 -7.63 3.22 -1.11
C LYS A 87 -7.49 2.80 0.35
N GLU A 88 -6.50 1.97 0.66
CA GLU A 88 -6.24 1.56 2.05
C GLU A 88 -5.75 2.74 2.90
N LEU A 89 -4.88 3.60 2.35
CA LEU A 89 -4.40 4.78 3.05
C LEU A 89 -5.53 5.77 3.36
N LYS A 90 -6.45 6.00 2.41
CA LYS A 90 -7.64 6.84 2.61
C LYS A 90 -8.50 6.30 3.76
N ARG A 91 -8.69 4.98 3.82
CA ARG A 91 -9.47 4.33 4.89
C ARG A 91 -8.79 4.50 6.24
N ILE A 92 -7.46 4.34 6.30
CA ILE A 92 -6.67 4.54 7.51
C ILE A 92 -6.81 6.00 7.97
N TYR A 93 -6.57 6.98 7.10
CA TYR A 93 -6.66 8.41 7.43
C TYR A 93 -8.04 8.84 7.88
N LEU A 94 -9.11 8.33 7.26
CA LEU A 94 -10.47 8.62 7.70
C LEU A 94 -10.72 8.07 9.11
N ARG A 95 -10.33 6.82 9.38
CA ARG A 95 -10.49 6.21 10.70
C ARG A 95 -9.68 6.93 11.77
N THR A 96 -8.42 7.25 11.49
CA THR A 96 -7.56 7.98 12.43
C THR A 96 -8.05 9.41 12.66
N GLY A 97 -8.58 10.07 11.62
CA GLY A 97 -9.17 11.40 11.74
C GLY A 97 -10.40 11.43 12.66
N VAL A 98 -11.30 10.45 12.53
CA VAL A 98 -12.46 10.33 13.43
C VAL A 98 -12.01 10.07 14.88
N ILE A 99 -11.05 9.18 15.08
CA ILE A 99 -10.51 8.88 16.42
C ILE A 99 -9.84 10.12 17.02
N ALA A 100 -9.03 10.83 16.24
CA ALA A 100 -8.36 12.05 16.69
C ALA A 100 -9.36 13.15 17.09
N LEU A 101 -10.45 13.31 16.34
CA LEU A 101 -11.53 14.24 16.67
C LEU A 101 -12.21 13.88 18.00
N LEU A 102 -12.53 12.60 18.21
CA LEU A 102 -13.12 12.12 19.46
C LEU A 102 -12.18 12.34 20.66
N ILE A 103 -10.89 12.03 20.50
CA ILE A 103 -9.87 12.28 21.52
C ILE A 103 -9.77 13.78 21.83
N THR A 104 -9.79 14.64 20.81
CA THR A 104 -9.69 16.11 20.98
C THR A 104 -10.88 16.67 21.76
N ILE A 105 -12.10 16.21 21.46
CA ILE A 105 -13.31 16.59 22.20
C ILE A 105 -13.20 16.12 23.66
N LEU A 106 -12.79 14.87 23.87
CA LEU A 106 -12.61 14.32 25.21
C LEU A 106 -11.58 15.15 26.02
N PHE A 107 -10.43 15.46 25.43
CA PHE A 107 -9.40 16.29 26.05
C PHE A 107 -9.91 17.68 26.41
N THR A 108 -10.69 18.31 25.53
CA THR A 108 -11.29 19.64 25.79
C THR A 108 -12.28 19.62 26.95
N ILE A 109 -13.03 18.53 27.11
CA ILE A 109 -13.96 18.38 28.24
C ILE A 109 -13.19 18.16 29.55
N LEU A 110 -12.15 17.33 29.52
CA LEU A 110 -11.31 17.04 30.68
C LEU A 110 -10.52 18.27 31.13
N SER A 111 -9.94 19.03 30.20
CA SER A 111 -9.16 20.22 30.53
C SER A 111 -9.97 21.29 31.26
N ARG A 112 -11.30 21.33 31.07
CA ARG A 112 -12.19 22.24 31.81
C ARG A 112 -12.47 21.81 33.24
N LYS A 113 -12.26 20.53 33.58
CA LYS A 113 -12.58 19.94 34.89
C LYS A 113 -11.38 19.83 35.82
N PHE A 114 -10.18 19.72 35.27
CA PHE A 114 -8.94 19.55 36.04
C PHE A 114 -8.14 20.85 36.10
N ASP A 115 -7.21 20.93 37.05
CA ASP A 115 -6.22 22.01 37.06
C ASP A 115 -5.44 21.99 35.75
N ASN A 116 -5.42 23.13 35.06
CA ASN A 116 -4.82 23.27 33.74
C ASN A 116 -3.34 22.88 33.72
N THR A 117 -2.58 23.16 34.79
CA THR A 117 -1.14 22.91 34.83
C THR A 117 -0.83 21.42 34.95
N LEU A 118 -1.44 20.73 35.92
CA LEU A 118 -1.29 19.29 36.13
C LEU A 118 -1.80 18.48 34.92
N PHE A 119 -2.92 18.89 34.33
CA PHE A 119 -3.47 18.22 33.16
C PHE A 119 -2.57 18.34 31.93
N LEU A 120 -1.97 19.52 31.69
CA LEU A 120 -1.05 19.73 30.58
C LEU A 120 0.25 18.91 30.73
N GLU A 121 0.82 18.85 31.94
CA GLU A 121 2.01 18.06 32.21
C GLU A 121 1.76 16.55 32.03
N PHE A 122 0.64 16.05 32.55
CA PHE A 122 0.22 14.66 32.35
C PHE A 122 0.06 14.34 30.86
N SER A 123 -0.63 15.22 30.12
CA SER A 123 -0.90 15.05 28.69
C SER A 123 0.41 15.01 27.89
N ARG A 124 1.32 15.95 28.15
CA ARG A 124 2.64 16.01 27.51
C ARG A 124 3.42 14.72 27.70
N ASN A 125 3.48 14.21 28.93
CA ASN A 125 4.21 12.98 29.24
C ASN A 125 3.56 11.77 28.57
N LEU A 126 2.22 11.66 28.60
CA LEU A 126 1.48 10.59 27.95
C LEU A 126 1.76 10.53 26.44
N PHE A 127 1.67 11.68 25.75
CA PHE A 127 1.97 11.75 24.32
C PHE A 127 3.45 11.45 24.03
N GLY A 128 4.36 11.90 24.88
CA GLY A 128 5.79 11.58 24.78
C GLY A 128 6.06 10.08 24.84
N TYR A 129 5.51 9.38 25.85
CA TYR A 129 5.67 7.93 25.97
C TYR A 129 4.99 7.16 24.83
N ALA A 130 3.78 7.56 24.45
CA ALA A 130 3.06 6.94 23.33
C ALA A 130 3.85 7.08 22.02
N TYR A 131 4.47 8.24 21.79
CA TYR A 131 5.28 8.49 20.62
C TYR A 131 6.56 7.63 20.62
N PHE A 132 7.28 7.56 21.74
CA PHE A 132 8.48 6.74 21.87
C PHE A 132 8.16 5.25 21.60
N LEU A 133 7.05 4.76 22.15
CA LEU A 133 6.57 3.41 21.91
C LEU A 133 6.21 3.18 20.43
N ALA A 134 5.57 4.16 19.78
CA ALA A 134 5.25 4.09 18.36
C ALA A 134 6.51 3.99 17.47
N ILE A 135 7.56 4.77 17.75
CA ILE A 135 8.85 4.62 17.04
C ILE A 135 9.40 3.22 17.25
N GLY A 136 9.42 2.72 18.49
CA GLY A 136 9.91 1.38 18.80
C GLY A 136 9.21 0.31 17.97
N ILE A 137 7.88 0.39 17.85
CA ILE A 137 7.08 -0.50 17.00
C ILE A 137 7.47 -0.35 15.52
N ILE A 138 7.58 0.88 14.99
CA ILE A 138 7.96 1.11 13.59
C ILE A 138 9.32 0.48 13.28
N VAL A 139 10.29 0.64 14.18
CA VAL A 139 11.64 0.06 14.03
C VAL A 139 11.56 -1.47 14.02
N ILE A 140 10.85 -2.08 14.97
CA ILE A 140 10.67 -3.54 15.03
C ILE A 140 10.01 -4.05 13.74
N LEU A 141 8.93 -3.40 13.29
CA LEU A 141 8.23 -3.77 12.06
C LEU A 141 9.10 -3.61 10.83
N HIS A 142 9.91 -2.56 10.75
CA HIS A 142 10.86 -2.37 9.64
C HIS A 142 11.86 -3.52 9.53
N PHE A 143 12.41 -3.96 10.66
CA PHE A 143 13.30 -5.13 10.68
C PHE A 143 12.55 -6.42 10.35
N ALA A 144 11.35 -6.62 10.88
CA ALA A 144 10.53 -7.79 10.58
C ALA A 144 10.20 -7.89 9.08
N ILE A 145 9.75 -6.80 8.47
CA ILE A 145 9.43 -6.72 7.03
C ILE A 145 10.69 -6.92 6.17
N ARG A 146 11.85 -6.42 6.60
CA ARG A 146 13.11 -6.69 5.88
C ARG A 146 13.52 -8.16 5.91
N ARG A 147 13.23 -8.88 7.00
CA ARG A 147 13.56 -10.31 7.12
C ARG A 147 12.73 -11.19 6.18
N THR A 148 11.47 -10.83 5.90
CA THR A 148 10.61 -11.65 5.02
C THR A 148 11.05 -11.61 3.56
N LYS A 149 11.76 -10.56 3.11
CA LYS A 149 12.17 -10.32 1.71
C LYS A 149 11.03 -10.28 0.68
N THR A 150 9.80 -10.58 1.07
CA THR A 150 8.61 -10.54 0.22
C THR A 150 8.24 -9.10 -0.10
N LYS A 151 8.11 -8.81 -1.39
CA LYS A 151 7.50 -7.56 -1.86
C LYS A 151 5.98 -7.79 -1.90
N SER A 152 5.25 -7.11 -1.03
CA SER A 152 3.78 -7.05 -1.06
C SER A 152 3.29 -5.60 -1.13
N SER A 153 2.03 -5.39 -1.47
CA SER A 153 1.39 -4.07 -1.45
C SER A 153 1.53 -3.38 -0.08
N PHE A 154 1.40 -4.14 1.01
CA PHE A 154 1.59 -3.62 2.37
C PHE A 154 3.04 -3.27 2.68
N SER A 155 4.01 -4.06 2.21
CA SER A 155 5.42 -3.73 2.37
C SER A 155 5.80 -2.45 1.61
N TYR A 156 5.17 -2.21 0.45
CA TYR A 156 5.33 -1.00 -0.34
C TYR A 156 4.73 0.21 0.40
N LEU A 157 3.50 0.07 0.90
CA LEU A 157 2.84 1.12 1.69
C LEU A 157 3.64 1.46 2.97
N PHE A 158 4.16 0.45 3.68
CA PHE A 158 4.99 0.67 4.85
C PHE A 158 6.27 1.46 4.49
N LYS A 159 6.98 1.09 3.42
CA LYS A 159 8.21 1.80 3.02
C LYS A 159 7.96 3.26 2.63
N THR A 160 6.84 3.52 1.95
CA THR A 160 6.51 4.88 1.50
C THR A 160 6.04 5.78 2.65
N GLN A 161 5.27 5.24 3.60
CA GLN A 161 4.65 6.05 4.66
C GLN A 161 5.43 6.04 5.99
N ALA A 162 6.09 4.95 6.37
CA ALA A 162 6.72 4.82 7.70
C ALA A 162 7.84 5.83 7.94
N VAL A 163 8.58 6.22 6.88
CA VAL A 163 9.64 7.23 6.98
C VAL A 163 9.04 8.60 7.35
N GLY A 164 7.90 8.97 6.77
CA GLY A 164 7.21 10.23 7.08
C GLY A 164 6.79 10.31 8.56
N PHE A 165 6.27 9.23 9.12
CA PHE A 165 5.88 9.17 10.54
C PHE A 165 7.07 9.31 11.51
N GLY A 166 8.27 8.88 11.11
CA GLY A 166 9.48 9.05 11.92
C GLY A 166 9.94 10.51 12.05
N PHE A 167 9.68 11.34 11.04
CA PHE A 167 10.13 12.75 11.04
C PHE A 167 9.17 13.72 11.75
N PHE A 168 7.90 13.37 11.94
CA PHE A 168 6.88 14.29 12.47
C PHE A 168 7.15 14.81 13.89
N TYR A 169 7.89 14.09 14.73
CA TYR A 169 8.16 14.52 16.11
C TYR A 169 9.42 15.34 16.26
N ILE A 170 10.40 15.16 15.38
CA ILE A 170 11.63 15.96 15.37
C ILE A 170 11.32 17.44 15.09
N ILE A 171 10.18 17.72 14.44
CA ILE A 171 9.75 19.09 14.08
C ILE A 171 8.95 19.75 15.22
N HIS A 172 8.39 18.98 16.16
CA HIS A 172 7.47 19.48 17.19
C HIS A 172 8.04 19.42 18.63
N PHE A 173 9.33 19.17 18.77
CA PHE A 173 10.12 19.28 20.00
C PHE A 173 11.36 20.12 19.73
#